data_AF-I0INW0-F1
#
_entry.id   AF-I0INW0-F1
#
_cell.length_a   1.000
_cell.length_b   1.000
_cell.length_c   1.000
_cell.angle_alpha   90.00
_cell.angle_beta   90.00
_cell.angle_gamma   90.00
#
_symmetry.space_group_name_H-M   'P 1'
#
loop_
_entity.id
_entity.type
_entity.pdbx_description
1 polymer ?
#
loop_
_entity_poly.entity_id
_entity_poly.type
_entity_poly.pdbx_seq_one_letter_code
_entity_poly.pdbx_strand_id
1 'polypeptide(L)' 'MGSFDNISGFDWDNGNARKNEQHGVSQSEAEEIFFNEPIVMKEDVRHSEKENR' A
#
# COMPACT_ATOMS: atom_id res chain seq x y z
N MET A 1 14.81 2.49 11.55
CA MET A 1 13.35 2.38 11.36
C MET A 1 12.81 3.80 11.30
N GLY A 2 12.28 4.23 10.15
CA GLY A 2 11.71 5.58 10.02
C GLY A 2 10.35 5.64 10.72
N SER A 3 10.04 6.79 11.34
CA SER A 3 8.72 7.05 11.92
C SER A 3 7.68 7.26 10.83
N PHE A 4 6.55 6.55 10.91
CA PHE A 4 5.40 6.67 10.01
C PHE A 4 4.35 7.68 10.50
N ASP A 5 4.69 8.47 11.54
CA ASP A 5 3.77 9.34 12.27
C ASP A 5 3.06 10.42 11.41
N ASN A 6 3.49 10.62 10.16
CA ASN A 6 2.95 11.61 9.24
C ASN A 6 2.37 11.02 7.94
N ILE A 7 2.13 9.71 7.85
CA ILE A 7 1.47 9.12 6.67
C ILE A 7 -0.05 9.18 6.87
N SER A 8 -0.74 9.92 6.00
CA SER A 8 -2.20 10.12 6.05
C SER A 8 -3.00 9.27 5.05
N GLY A 9 -2.36 8.54 4.13
CA GLY A 9 -3.02 7.74 3.09
C GLY A 9 -2.22 7.71 1.79
N PHE A 10 -2.85 7.21 0.72
CA PHE A 10 -2.27 7.20 -0.62
C PHE A 10 -2.53 8.52 -1.37
N ASP A 11 -1.60 8.86 -2.28
CA ASP A 11 -1.81 9.94 -3.25
C ASP A 11 -2.51 9.38 -4.50
N TRP A 12 -3.84 9.49 -4.52
CA TRP A 12 -4.67 9.00 -5.61
C TRP A 12 -4.65 9.99 -6.78
N ASP A 13 -4.37 9.49 -7.99
CA ASP A 13 -4.48 10.23 -9.24
C ASP A 13 -5.58 9.64 -10.14
N ASN A 14 -5.97 10.35 -11.21
CA ASN A 14 -6.98 9.87 -12.14
C ASN A 14 -6.62 8.54 -12.84
N GLY A 15 -5.33 8.19 -12.90
CA GLY A 15 -4.84 6.97 -13.52
C GLY A 15 -4.88 5.74 -12.60
N ASN A 16 -4.81 5.92 -11.29
CA ASN A 16 -4.78 4.86 -10.29
C ASN A 16 -6.10 4.73 -9.51
N ALA A 17 -6.87 5.82 -9.38
CA ALA A 17 -8.11 5.89 -8.61
C ALA A 17 -9.15 4.85 -9.01
N ARG A 18 -9.19 4.49 -10.30
CA ARG A 18 -10.17 3.56 -10.88
C ARG A 18 -9.64 2.13 -11.06
N LYS A 19 -8.36 1.87 -10.76
CA LYS A 19 -7.77 0.53 -10.93
C LYS A 19 -8.31 -0.45 -9.90
N ASN A 20 -8.50 0.00 -8.67
CA ASN A 20 -9.03 -0.86 -7.60
C ASN A 20 -10.46 -1.31 -7.92
N GLU A 21 -11.29 -0.42 -8.50
CA GLU A 21 -12.66 -0.74 -8.90
C GLU A 21 -12.73 -1.89 -9.91
N GLN A 22 -11.72 -2.04 -10.77
CA GLN A 22 -11.63 -3.16 -11.73
C GLN A 22 -11.48 -4.51 -11.05
N HIS A 23 -11.00 -4.51 -9.80
CA HIS A 23 -10.88 -5.69 -8.95
C HIS A 23 -12.02 -5.80 -7.92
N GLY A 24 -13.04 -4.93 -8.02
CA GLY A 24 -14.14 -4.89 -7.06
C GLY A 24 -13.73 -4.36 -5.69
N VAL A 25 -12.64 -3.59 -5.62
CA VAL A 25 -12.09 -3.03 -4.38
C VAL A 25 -12.19 -1.50 -4.44
N SER A 26 -12.71 -0.87 -3.39
CA SER A 26 -12.75 0.58 -3.25
C SER A 26 -11.39 1.13 -2.78
N GLN A 27 -11.18 2.44 -2.95
CA GLN A 27 -9.98 3.11 -2.41
C GLN A 27 -9.90 2.95 -0.89
N SER A 28 -11.02 3.09 -0.20
CA SER A 28 -11.09 2.91 1.25
C SER A 28 -10.70 1.50 1.68
N GLU A 29 -11.22 0.46 1.01
CA GLU A 29 -10.84 -0.94 1.29
C GLU A 29 -9.33 -1.20 1.04
N ALA A 30 -8.74 -0.53 0.04
CA ALA A 30 -7.30 -0.62 -0.21
C ALA A 30 -6.47 0.05 0.89
N GLU A 31 -7.03 1.05 1.58
CA GLU A 31 -6.39 1.79 2.67
C GLU A 31 -6.64 1.18 4.06
N GLU A 32 -7.69 0.38 4.24
CA GLU A 32 -8.08 -0.21 5.54
C GLU A 32 -6.95 -0.94 6.25
N ILE A 33 -6.06 -1.62 5.51
CA ILE A 33 -4.95 -2.37 6.11
C ILE A 33 -3.96 -1.48 6.88
N PHE A 34 -3.89 -0.18 6.57
CA PHE A 34 -2.96 0.77 7.20
C PHE A 34 -3.53 1.42 8.46
N PHE A 35 -4.84 1.30 8.69
CA PHE A 35 -5.48 1.77 9.93
C PHE A 35 -5.54 0.70 11.02
N ASN A 36 -5.16 -0.54 10.70
CA ASN A 36 -5.09 -1.62 11.68
C ASN A 36 -3.84 -1.45 12.57
N GLU A 37 -4.05 -1.09 13.82
CA GLU A 37 -3.01 -1.07 14.84
C GLU A 37 -2.95 -2.40 15.62
N PRO A 38 -1.74 -2.98 15.82
CA PRO A 38 -0.44 -2.53 15.33
C PRO A 38 -0.22 -2.93 13.86
N ILE A 39 0.34 -2.00 13.07
CA ILE A 39 0.76 -2.30 11.69
C ILE A 39 1.94 -3.27 11.75
N VAL A 40 1.70 -4.54 11.40
CA VAL A 40 2.76 -5.55 11.36
C VAL A 40 3.49 -5.47 10.02
N MET A 41 4.53 -4.64 9.95
CA MET A 41 5.47 -4.65 8.83
C MET A 41 6.54 -5.72 9.07
N LYS A 42 6.54 -6.78 8.26
CA LYS A 42 7.60 -7.77 8.25
C LYS A 42 8.59 -7.43 7.14
N GLU A 43 9.89 -7.40 7.48
CA GLU A 43 10.94 -7.25 6.46
C GLU A 43 10.86 -8.42 5.47
N ASP A 44 10.53 -8.12 4.21
CA ASP A 44 10.63 -9.08 3.13
C ASP A 44 12.06 -9.13 2.59
N VAL A 45 12.92 -9.81 3.35
CA VAL A 45 14.35 -10.00 3.05
C VAL A 45 14.57 -10.77 1.74
N ARG A 46 13.53 -11.40 1.17
CA ARG A 46 13.59 -12.17 -0.09
C ARG A 46 13.05 -11.37 -1.28
N HIS A 47 13.40 -10.10 -1.40
CA HIS A 47 13.18 -9.41 -2.66
C HIS A 47 13.94 -10.14 -3.79
N SER A 48 13.18 -10.62 -4.77
CA SER A 48 13.67 -11.39 -5.90
C SER A 48 14.64 -10.56 -6.73
N GLU A 49 15.94 -10.89 -6.71
CA GLU A 49 16.98 -10.26 -7.55
C GLU A 49 16.84 -10.57 -9.07
N LYS A 50 15.69 -11.10 -9.51
CA LYS A 50 15.52 -11.67 -10.85
C LYS A 50 14.91 -10.77 -11.92
N GLU A 51 14.50 -9.55 -11.59
CA GLU A 51 14.10 -8.60 -12.65
C GLU A 51 15.33 -7.83 -13.13
N ASN A 52 15.75 -8.12 -14.36
CA ASN A 52 16.71 -7.28 -15.07
C ASN A 52 16.04 -5.93 -15.32
N ARG A 53 16.67 -4.89 -14.79
CA ARG A 53 16.24 -3.49 -14.85
C ARG A 53 16.65 -2.87 -16.19
#